data_AF-A0A2V7FH53-F1
#
_entry.id   AF-A0A2V7FH53-F1
#
_cell.length_a   1.000
_cell.length_b   1.000
_cell.length_c   1.000
_cell.angle_alpha   90.00
_cell.angle_beta   90.00
_cell.angle_gamma   90.00
#
_symmetry.space_group_name_H-M   'P 1'
#
loop_
_entity.id
_entity.type
_entity.pdbx_description
1 polymer ?
#
loop_
_entity_poly.entity_id
_entity_poly.type
_entity_poly.pdbx_seq_one_letter_code
_entity_poly.pdbx_strand_id
1 'polypeptide(L)' 'LLVQLDGVNVLTDPHWSDRASPVGFAGPRRVTPPGLKFEDLPPIHVVLISHDHYDHLDEATVKRLARAHQPLFLV' A
#
# COMPACT_ATOMS: atom_id res chain seq x y z
N LEU A 1 -4.90 -3.49 4.23
CA LEU A 1 -6.27 -4.02 4.06
C LEU A 1 -7.06 -3.11 3.13
N LEU A 2 -7.93 -3.63 2.26
CA LEU A 2 -8.90 -2.82 1.50
C LEU A 2 -10.27 -2.88 2.18
N VAL A 3 -10.79 -1.72 2.59
CA VAL A 3 -12.13 -1.56 3.16
C VAL A 3 -12.98 -0.77 2.17
N GLN A 4 -14.18 -1.26 1.88
CA GLN A 4 -15.14 -0.61 1.00
C GLN A 4 -16.42 -0.36 1.77
N LEU A 5 -16.80 0.91 1.94
CA LEU A 5 -17.96 1.32 2.73
C LEU A 5 -18.57 2.58 2.11
N ASP A 6 -19.88 2.56 1.84
CA ASP A 6 -20.64 3.70 1.32
C ASP A 6 -19.98 4.41 0.11
N GLY A 7 -19.40 3.61 -0.80
CA GLY A 7 -18.73 4.12 -2.00
C GLY A 7 -17.30 4.63 -1.78
N VAL A 8 -16.81 4.64 -0.54
CA VAL A 8 -15.45 5.01 -0.18
C VAL A 8 -14.57 3.77 -0.06
N ASN A 9 -13.42 3.80 -0.74
CA ASN A 9 -12.41 2.75 -0.68
C ASN A 9 -11.22 3.25 0.14
N VAL A 10 -10.96 2.60 1.26
CA VAL A 10 -9.87 2.89 2.19
C VAL A 10 -8.85 1.77 2.12
N LEU A 11 -7.58 2.12 1.91
CA LEU A 11 -6.48 1.17 1.89
C LEU A 11 -5.57 1.40 3.09
N THR A 12 -5.40 0.40 3.94
CA THR A 12 -4.53 0.48 5.13
C THR A 12 -3.19 -0.18 4.88
N ASP A 13 -2.11 0.46 5.37
CA ASP A 13 -0.72 -0.01 5.33
C ASP A 13 -0.36 -0.73 4.01
N PRO A 14 -0.51 -0.04 2.86
CA PRO A 14 -0.39 -0.70 1.57
C PRO A 14 1.05 -1.07 1.25
N HIS A 15 1.26 -2.33 0.86
CA HIS A 15 2.58 -2.84 0.52
C HIS A 15 2.48 -3.82 -0.66
N TRP A 16 3.11 -3.47 -1.79
CA TRP A 16 3.22 -4.28 -3.01
C TRP A 16 4.66 -4.68 -3.35
N SER A 17 5.67 -4.06 -2.74
CA SER A 17 7.07 -4.45 -2.89
C SER A 17 7.33 -5.89 -2.43
N ASP A 18 8.35 -6.52 -3.02
CA ASP A 18 8.77 -7.89 -2.71
C ASP A 18 9.45 -8.02 -1.33
N ARG A 19 9.92 -6.91 -0.77
CA ARG A 19 10.59 -6.85 0.53
C ARG A 19 10.14 -5.65 1.34
N ALA A 20 10.02 -5.85 2.66
CA ALA A 20 9.86 -4.79 3.64
C ALA A 20 11.25 -4.28 4.02
N SER A 21 11.83 -3.41 3.20
CA SER A 21 13.23 -2.99 3.32
C SER A 21 13.50 -1.69 2.56
N PRO A 22 14.48 -0.88 2.99
CA PRO A 22 14.96 0.25 2.20
C PRO A 22 15.68 -0.17 0.91
N VAL A 23 16.05 -1.45 0.77
CA VAL A 23 16.76 -1.98 -0.39
C VAL A 23 16.10 -3.25 -0.93
N GLY A 24 16.08 -3.40 -2.26
CA GLY A 24 15.43 -4.55 -2.92
C GLY A 24 16.13 -5.90 -2.77
N PHE A 25 17.39 -5.92 -2.29
CA PHE A 25 18.21 -7.15 -2.25
C PHE A 25 18.39 -7.75 -0.84
N ALA A 26 18.02 -7.04 0.23
CA ALA A 26 18.18 -7.49 1.61
C ALA A 26 16.93 -7.17 2.45
N GLY A 27 16.80 -7.81 3.61
CA GLY A 27 15.66 -7.64 4.52
C GLY A 27 14.52 -8.63 4.29
N PRO A 28 13.46 -8.59 5.11
CA PRO A 28 12.34 -9.52 5.06
C PRO A 28 11.71 -9.59 3.66
N ARG A 29 11.65 -10.81 3.10
CA ARG A 29 10.96 -11.07 1.83
C ARG A 29 9.50 -11.39 2.09
N ARG A 30 8.63 -10.86 1.24
CA ARG A 30 7.22 -11.24 1.17
C ARG A 30 7.08 -12.76 1.01
N VAL A 31 6.28 -13.36 1.88
CA VAL A 31 5.99 -14.81 1.87
C VAL A 31 4.75 -15.17 1.05
N THR A 32 3.80 -14.25 0.92
CA THR A 32 2.54 -14.43 0.21
C THR A 32 2.31 -13.27 -0.76
N PRO A 33 1.90 -13.51 -2.01
CA PRO A 33 1.63 -12.43 -2.96
C PRO A 33 0.55 -11.48 -2.43
N PRO A 34 0.52 -10.21 -2.90
CA PRO A 34 -0.59 -9.31 -2.59
C PRO A 34 -1.94 -9.92 -2.96
N GLY A 35 -2.97 -9.66 -2.15
CA GLY A 35 -4.31 -10.22 -2.38
C GLY A 35 -4.99 -9.72 -3.66
N LEU A 36 -4.52 -8.60 -4.22
CA LEU A 36 -4.92 -8.06 -5.52
C LEU A 36 -3.67 -7.59 -6.28
N LYS A 37 -3.68 -7.70 -7.60
CA LYS A 37 -2.72 -6.94 -8.41
C LYS A 37 -3.02 -5.46 -8.23
N PHE A 38 -2.00 -4.62 -8.34
CA PHE A 38 -2.19 -3.19 -8.13
C PHE A 38 -3.13 -2.59 -9.19
N GLU A 39 -3.05 -3.11 -10.43
CA GLU A 39 -3.85 -2.68 -11.57
C GLU A 39 -5.33 -3.02 -11.40
N ASP A 40 -5.65 -3.98 -10.53
CA ASP A 40 -7.02 -4.41 -10.23
C ASP A 40 -7.63 -3.62 -9.05
N LEU A 41 -6.91 -2.63 -8.49
CA LEU A 41 -7.43 -1.80 -7.42
C LEU A 41 -8.60 -0.93 -7.91
N PRO A 42 -9.69 -0.83 -7.13
CA PRO A 42 -10.70 0.20 -7.38
C PRO A 42 -10.12 1.59 -7.11
N PRO A 43 -10.83 2.69 -7.44
CA PRO A 43 -10.40 4.03 -7.05
C PRO A 43 -10.15 4.11 -5.53
N ILE A 44 -8.91 4.36 -5.11
CA ILE A 44 -8.56 4.49 -3.70
C ILE A 44 -8.73 5.94 -3.27
N HIS A 45 -9.58 6.17 -2.27
CA HIS A 45 -9.93 7.52 -1.81
C HIS A 45 -9.07 7.93 -0.61
N VAL A 46 -8.79 6.99 0.29
CA VAL A 46 -8.01 7.23 1.50
C VAL A 46 -6.96 6.13 1.64
N VAL A 47 -5.74 6.54 2.00
CA VAL A 47 -4.70 5.63 2.46
C VAL A 47 -4.42 5.92 3.93
N LEU A 48 -4.58 4.92 4.79
CA LEU A 48 -4.23 4.99 6.20
C LEU A 48 -2.87 4.33 6.41
N ILE A 49 -1.96 5.03 7.06
CA ILE A 49 -0.64 4.52 7.44
C ILE A 49 -0.57 4.54 8.96
N SER A 50 -0.30 3.40 9.59
CA SER A 50 -0.30 3.29 11.05
C SER A 50 1.00 3.76 11.69
N HIS A 51 2.14 3.51 11.05
CA HIS A 51 3.49 3.90 11.48
C HIS A 51 4.49 3.74 10.33
N ASP A 52 5.77 4.03 10.57
CA ASP A 52 6.80 4.19 9.53
C ASP A 52 7.72 2.97 9.30
N HIS A 53 7.42 1.82 9.89
CA HIS A 53 8.18 0.61 9.60
C HIS A 53 7.95 0.14 8.16
N TYR A 54 8.99 -0.40 7.52
CA TYR A 54 8.96 -0.78 6.10
C TYR A 54 7.90 -1.83 5.72
N ASP A 55 7.41 -2.62 6.67
CA ASP A 55 6.32 -3.57 6.45
C ASP A 55 4.93 -2.92 6.45
N HIS A 56 4.82 -1.67 6.92
CA HIS A 56 3.60 -0.86 6.92
C HIS A 56 3.71 0.40 6.03
N LEU A 57 4.93 0.87 5.75
CA LEU A 57 5.26 2.02 4.91
C LEU A 57 6.17 1.59 3.75
N ASP A 58 5.55 1.16 2.65
CA ASP A 58 6.25 0.84 1.40
C ASP A 58 6.28 2.07 0.48
N GLU A 59 7.42 2.76 0.45
CA GLU A 59 7.61 4.00 -0.31
C GLU A 59 7.25 3.86 -1.80
N ALA A 60 7.63 2.74 -2.43
CA ALA A 60 7.33 2.50 -3.85
C ALA A 60 5.83 2.40 -4.08
N THR A 61 5.12 1.72 -3.17
CA THR A 61 3.65 1.58 -3.21
C THR A 61 2.96 2.91 -2.96
N VAL A 62 3.38 3.68 -1.95
CA VAL A 62 2.81 5.00 -1.65
C VAL A 62 2.96 5.97 -2.83
N LYS A 63 4.17 6.05 -3.42
CA LYS A 63 4.40 6.88 -4.61
C LYS A 63 3.54 6.44 -5.80
N ARG A 64 3.32 5.13 -5.96
CA ARG A 64 2.47 4.59 -7.02
C ARG A 64 1.01 4.94 -6.80
N LEU A 65 0.50 4.83 -5.56
CA LEU A 65 -0.86 5.23 -5.18
C LEU A 65 -1.10 6.72 -5.40
N ALA A 66 -0.15 7.57 -4.99
CA ALA A 66 -0.23 9.02 -5.19
C ALA A 66 -0.38 9.39 -6.68
N ARG A 67 0.36 8.72 -7.58
CA ARG A 67 0.26 8.96 -9.02
C ARG A 67 -1.02 8.42 -9.64
N ALA A 68 -1.47 7.23 -9.22
CA ALA A 68 -2.56 6.52 -9.88
C ALA A 68 -3.95 6.93 -9.37
N HIS A 69 -4.08 7.24 -8.08
CA HIS A 69 -5.38 7.46 -7.43
C HIS A 69 -5.51 8.82 -6.72
N GLN A 70 -4.40 9.52 -6.44
CA GLN A 70 -4.37 10.78 -5.69
C GLN A 70 -5.20 10.74 -4.37
N PRO A 71 -5.02 9.71 -3.51
CA PRO A 71 -5.82 9.57 -2.29
C PRO A 71 -5.42 10.60 -1.23
N LEU A 72 -6.31 10.82 -0.26
CA LEU A 72 -5.95 11.45 1.01
C LEU A 72 -5.09 10.47 1.83
N PHE A 73 -3.89 10.90 2.22
CA PHE A 73 -3.05 10.15 3.15
C PHE A 73 -3.33 10.63 4.58
N LEU A 74 -3.63 9.69 5.48
CA LEU A 74 -3.69 9.91 6.92
C LEU A 74 -2.61 9.06 7.57
N VAL A 75 -1.77 9.72 8.38
CA VAL A 75 -0.56 9.16 9.01
C VAL A 75 -0.60 9.35 10.52
#